data_AF-A0A6A2YFU5-F1
#
_entry.id   AF-A0A6A2YFU5-F1
#
_cell.length_a   1.000
_cell.length_b   1.000
_cell.length_c   1.000
_cell.angle_alpha   90.00
_cell.angle_beta   90.00
_cell.angle_gamma   90.00
#
_symmetry.space_group_name_H-M   'P 1'
#
loop_
_entity.id
_entity.type
_entity.pdbx_description
1 polymer ?
#
loop_
_entity_poly.entity_id
_entity_poly.type
_entity_poly.pdbx_seq_one_letter_code
_entity_poly.pdbx_strand_id
1 'polypeptide(L)'
;MYDSDGKMMMEYIGATGAPVKLDAVPIEDGIDFRFLLSFAIDSDPSGNAQDGKFSPYWANTLTPESIAAIKQSHPNVKALASISGCSWGNKVLRWYNPVDVQRWISNAVTSLSSIARQYHLNSIDFDYENFPRRDSTFTYCIGELITLLKNQSVISLATIAPYHKTTAPYIELFEKYGDVIDFVNYQFYTDKVRKPRSYVEAFELMKVVGLNPMENNFSSKD
;
A
#
# COMPACT_ATOMS: atom_id res chain seq x y z
N MET A 1 -4.92 14.44 -16.25
CA MET A 1 -3.75 15.21 -16.71
C MET A 1 -2.67 14.99 -15.68
N TYR A 2 -1.56 14.37 -16.06
CA TYR A 2 -0.41 14.16 -15.16
C TYR A 2 0.43 15.44 -15.21
N ASP A 3 0.57 16.09 -14.06
CA ASP A 3 1.26 17.39 -13.85
C ASP A 3 2.78 17.22 -13.58
N SER A 4 3.31 16.04 -13.87
CA SER A 4 4.74 15.75 -13.84
C SER A 4 5.13 15.19 -15.20
N ASP A 5 6.40 15.30 -15.57
CA ASP A 5 7.00 14.68 -16.78
C ASP A 5 6.96 13.13 -16.77
N GLY A 6 5.93 12.51 -16.16
CA GLY A 6 5.85 11.08 -15.86
C GLY A 6 6.64 10.67 -14.62
N LYS A 7 7.22 11.61 -13.86
CA LYS A 7 8.04 11.34 -12.67
C LYS A 7 7.15 11.16 -11.44
N MET A 8 7.33 10.05 -10.74
CA MET A 8 6.60 9.71 -9.53
C MET A 8 7.57 9.18 -8.46
N MET A 9 7.31 9.54 -7.20
CA MET A 9 8.01 9.02 -6.03
C MET A 9 6.99 8.60 -4.98
N MET A 10 7.25 7.45 -4.33
CA MET A 10 6.42 6.90 -3.26
C MET A 10 7.28 6.66 -2.02
N GLU A 11 6.93 7.28 -0.91
CA GLU A 11 7.68 7.22 0.35
C GLU A 11 6.82 6.63 1.47
N TYR A 12 7.20 5.45 1.98
CA TYR A 12 6.55 4.87 3.16
C TYR A 12 6.94 5.66 4.41
N ILE A 13 5.98 5.94 5.29
CA ILE A 13 6.23 6.73 6.51
C ILE A 13 5.32 6.30 7.66
N GLY A 14 5.89 6.26 8.87
CA GLY A 14 5.13 6.15 10.13
C GLY A 14 4.97 4.75 10.72
N ALA A 15 5.55 3.71 10.12
CA ALA A 15 5.38 2.31 10.55
C ALA A 15 6.00 1.99 11.91
N THR A 16 7.11 2.65 12.27
CA THR A 16 7.87 2.36 13.50
C THR A 16 7.23 2.89 14.78
N GLY A 17 6.22 3.76 14.65
CA GLY A 17 5.66 4.53 15.77
C GLY A 17 6.57 5.68 16.25
N ALA A 18 7.74 5.87 15.67
CA ALA A 18 8.57 7.04 15.93
C ALA A 18 7.85 8.33 15.46
N PRO A 19 7.97 9.45 16.19
CA PRO A 19 7.29 10.70 15.87
C PRO A 19 7.95 11.41 14.67
N VAL A 20 7.70 10.89 13.47
CA VAL A 20 8.19 11.43 12.19
C VAL A 20 7.37 12.65 11.75
N LYS A 21 7.96 13.53 10.94
CA LYS A 21 7.27 14.68 10.37
C LYS A 21 7.39 14.69 8.86
N LEU A 22 6.30 15.05 8.18
CA LEU A 22 6.23 15.09 6.71
C LEU A 22 7.17 16.14 6.11
N ASP A 23 7.36 17.27 6.80
CA ASP A 23 8.24 18.38 6.39
C ASP A 23 9.74 18.08 6.52
N ALA A 24 10.10 16.98 7.19
CA ALA A 24 11.48 16.51 7.27
C ALA A 24 11.91 15.69 6.05
N VAL A 25 10.95 15.24 5.23
CA VAL A 25 11.22 14.50 3.99
C VAL A 25 11.46 15.50 2.85
N PRO A 26 12.58 15.41 2.12
CA PRO A 26 12.83 16.29 0.98
C PRO A 26 11.79 16.08 -0.13
N ILE A 27 11.05 17.13 -0.46
CA ILE A 27 10.02 17.13 -1.52
C ILE A 27 10.52 18.01 -2.68
N GLU A 28 10.47 17.44 -3.89
CA GLU A 28 10.77 18.14 -5.15
C GLU A 28 9.47 18.41 -5.90
N ASP A 29 9.19 19.69 -6.20
CA ASP A 29 7.91 20.13 -6.77
C ASP A 29 7.63 19.51 -8.16
N GLY A 30 8.67 19.17 -8.92
CA GLY A 30 8.57 18.57 -10.26
C GLY A 30 8.24 17.06 -10.30
N ILE A 31 7.91 16.45 -9.15
CA ILE A 31 7.63 15.01 -9.01
C ILE A 31 6.23 14.81 -8.42
N ASP A 32 5.45 13.86 -8.96
CA ASP A 32 4.23 13.38 -8.30
C ASP A 32 4.64 12.62 -7.03
N PHE A 33 4.64 13.33 -5.89
CA PHE A 33 5.20 12.84 -4.64
C PHE A 33 4.09 12.26 -3.77
N ARG A 34 4.27 11.03 -3.28
CA ARG A 34 3.21 10.30 -2.57
C ARG A 34 3.71 9.71 -1.26
N PHE A 35 3.14 10.14 -0.14
CA PHE A 35 3.37 9.50 1.15
C PHE A 35 2.47 8.27 1.34
N LEU A 36 3.03 7.15 1.76
CA LEU A 36 2.32 5.92 2.10
C LEU A 36 2.27 5.80 3.62
N LEU A 37 1.15 6.24 4.21
CA LEU A 37 0.93 6.18 5.66
C LEU A 37 0.84 4.73 6.10
N SER A 38 1.80 4.30 6.92
CA SER A 38 2.05 2.90 7.21
C SER A 38 1.79 2.61 8.69
N PHE A 39 0.78 1.83 9.08
CA PHE A 39 -0.19 1.09 8.25
C PHE A 39 -1.61 1.27 8.77
N ALA A 40 -2.61 1.03 7.90
CA ALA A 40 -3.96 0.68 8.34
C ALA A 40 -4.08 -0.84 8.43
N ILE A 41 -4.60 -1.35 9.55
CA ILE A 41 -4.56 -2.80 9.87
C ILE A 41 -5.96 -3.26 10.31
N ASP A 42 -6.43 -4.39 9.78
CA ASP A 42 -7.67 -5.07 10.19
C ASP A 42 -7.42 -6.10 11.29
N SER A 43 -6.64 -5.71 12.28
CA SER A 43 -6.34 -6.49 13.48
C SER A 43 -6.35 -5.58 14.69
N ASP A 44 -6.71 -6.14 15.85
CA ASP A 44 -6.47 -5.49 17.13
C ASP A 44 -4.97 -5.56 17.51
N PRO A 45 -4.53 -4.82 18.54
CA PRO A 45 -3.14 -4.87 19.00
C PRO A 45 -2.67 -6.24 19.53
N SER A 46 -3.59 -7.17 19.78
CA SER A 46 -3.26 -8.55 20.17
C SER A 46 -3.00 -9.46 18.97
N GLY A 47 -3.21 -8.98 17.75
CA GLY A 47 -3.09 -9.74 16.51
C GLY A 47 -4.38 -10.46 16.11
N ASN A 48 -5.52 -10.15 16.72
CA ASN A 48 -6.79 -10.75 16.35
C ASN A 48 -7.43 -10.00 15.19
N ALA A 49 -7.69 -10.74 14.11
CA ALA A 49 -8.45 -10.28 12.95
C ALA A 49 -9.74 -9.55 13.32
N GLN A 50 -10.00 -8.42 12.67
CA GLN A 50 -11.18 -7.56 12.89
C GLN A 50 -12.18 -7.63 11.74
N ASP A 51 -12.14 -8.72 10.96
CA ASP A 51 -13.09 -9.00 9.88
C ASP A 51 -13.18 -7.85 8.85
N GLY A 52 -12.02 -7.34 8.42
CA GLY A 52 -11.93 -6.28 7.41
C GLY A 52 -12.15 -4.87 7.95
N LYS A 53 -12.28 -4.69 9.27
CA LYS A 53 -12.38 -3.35 9.87
C LYS A 53 -11.00 -2.76 10.11
N PHE A 54 -10.53 -1.94 9.16
CA PHE A 54 -9.23 -1.30 9.24
C PHE A 54 -9.22 -0.14 10.23
N SER A 55 -8.12 -0.03 10.99
CA SER A 55 -7.82 1.11 11.86
C SER A 55 -6.43 1.67 11.54
N PRO A 56 -6.20 2.99 11.68
CA PRO A 56 -4.89 3.59 11.47
C PRO A 56 -3.95 3.26 12.64
N TYR A 57 -2.75 2.78 12.32
CA TYR A 57 -1.69 2.40 13.28
C TYR A 57 -0.34 3.08 13.01
N TRP A 58 -0.31 4.06 12.09
CA TRP A 58 0.88 4.87 11.85
C TRP A 58 1.18 5.86 12.99
N ALA A 59 2.37 6.46 12.94
CA ALA A 59 2.84 7.45 13.90
C ALA A 59 1.80 8.55 14.20
N ASN A 60 1.63 8.88 15.48
CA ASN A 60 0.62 9.84 15.95
C ASN A 60 0.82 11.28 15.47
N THR A 61 2.00 11.59 14.92
CA THR A 61 2.34 12.87 14.30
C THR A 61 1.74 13.02 12.90
N LEU A 62 1.37 11.92 12.24
CA LEU A 62 0.74 11.91 10.92
C LEU A 62 -0.78 12.06 11.08
N THR A 63 -1.23 13.22 11.58
CA THR A 63 -2.65 13.54 11.80
C THR A 63 -3.33 14.03 10.51
N PRO A 64 -4.68 14.04 10.43
CA PRO A 64 -5.41 14.66 9.31
C PRO A 64 -4.94 16.08 8.99
N GLU A 65 -4.69 16.90 10.02
CA GLU A 65 -4.24 18.28 9.88
C GLU A 65 -2.81 18.34 9.31
N SER A 66 -1.92 17.44 9.73
CA SER A 66 -0.56 17.36 9.18
C SER A 66 -0.56 17.01 7.68
N ILE A 67 -1.47 16.11 7.27
CA ILE A 67 -1.63 15.70 5.87
C ILE A 67 -2.25 16.82 5.04
N ALA A 68 -3.23 17.55 5.59
CA ALA A 68 -3.79 18.72 4.94
C ALA A 68 -2.73 19.84 4.79
N ALA A 69 -1.95 20.09 5.84
CA ALA A 69 -0.90 21.11 5.84
C ALA A 69 0.19 20.83 4.79
N ILE A 70 0.71 19.60 4.71
CA ILE A 70 1.75 19.29 3.73
C ILE A 70 1.24 19.42 2.29
N LYS A 71 -0.01 19.03 2.01
CA LYS A 71 -0.64 19.20 0.69
C LYS A 71 -0.87 20.66 0.33
N GLN A 72 -1.15 21.49 1.33
CA GLN A 72 -1.28 22.93 1.14
C GLN A 72 0.08 23.59 0.84
N SER A 73 1.14 23.13 1.50
CA SER A 73 2.51 23.63 1.28
C SER A 73 3.14 23.11 -0.01
N HIS A 74 2.80 21.89 -0.43
CA HIS A 74 3.32 21.23 -1.63
C HIS A 74 2.16 20.65 -2.46
N PRO A 75 1.62 21.40 -3.43
CA PRO A 75 0.47 20.97 -4.22
C PRO A 75 0.68 19.68 -5.05
N ASN A 76 1.93 19.31 -5.32
CA ASN A 76 2.31 18.06 -5.97
C ASN A 76 2.25 16.84 -5.03
N VAL A 77 2.10 17.05 -3.72
CA VAL A 77 2.04 15.96 -2.73
C VAL A 77 0.65 15.34 -2.67
N LYS A 78 0.64 14.00 -2.65
CA LYS A 78 -0.53 13.16 -2.33
C LYS A 78 -0.18 12.23 -1.17
N ALA A 79 -1.21 11.59 -0.62
CA ALA A 79 -1.04 10.60 0.43
C ALA A 79 -1.98 9.41 0.23
N LEU A 80 -1.49 8.22 0.57
CA LEU A 80 -2.20 6.95 0.55
C LEU A 80 -2.16 6.31 1.94
N ALA A 81 -3.09 5.41 2.22
CA ALA A 81 -2.94 4.46 3.32
C ALA A 81 -2.30 3.17 2.76
N SER A 82 -1.22 2.69 3.37
CA SER A 82 -0.71 1.34 3.11
C SER A 82 -1.36 0.36 4.08
N ILE A 83 -1.80 -0.78 3.56
CA ILE A 83 -2.62 -1.77 4.27
C ILE A 83 -1.76 -2.95 4.74
N SER A 84 -1.95 -3.31 6.01
CA SER A 84 -1.34 -4.46 6.70
C SER A 84 0.13 -4.28 7.08
N GLY A 85 1.08 -4.60 6.20
CA GLY A 85 2.50 -4.76 6.51
C GLY A 85 2.85 -6.15 7.10
N CYS A 86 4.07 -6.29 7.62
CA CYS A 86 4.58 -7.57 8.14
C CYS A 86 4.07 -7.91 9.55
N SER A 87 4.02 -6.92 10.45
CA SER A 87 3.74 -7.15 11.86
C SER A 87 3.23 -5.90 12.58
N TRP A 88 2.48 -6.11 13.65
CA TRP A 88 2.21 -5.10 14.68
C TRP A 88 2.97 -5.44 15.96
N GLY A 89 3.96 -4.63 16.32
CA GLY A 89 4.88 -4.95 17.40
C GLY A 89 5.58 -6.31 17.17
N ASN A 90 5.37 -7.28 18.07
CA ASN A 90 5.92 -8.63 17.93
C ASN A 90 4.95 -9.63 17.28
N LYS A 91 3.80 -9.18 16.78
CA LYS A 91 2.75 -10.02 16.20
C LYS A 91 2.82 -9.98 14.69
N VAL A 92 3.13 -11.13 14.08
CA VAL A 92 3.10 -11.29 12.62
C VAL A 92 1.66 -11.18 12.14
N LEU A 93 1.40 -10.24 11.24
CA LEU A 93 0.11 -10.09 10.59
C LEU A 93 0.05 -11.08 9.43
N ARG A 94 -1.02 -11.87 9.38
CA ARG A 94 -1.23 -12.89 8.35
C ARG A 94 -2.56 -12.67 7.69
N TRP A 95 -2.59 -12.80 6.36
CA TRP A 95 -3.84 -12.98 5.65
C TRP A 95 -4.60 -14.17 6.26
N TYR A 96 -5.86 -13.93 6.59
CA TYR A 96 -6.80 -14.95 7.03
C TYR A 96 -7.95 -14.99 6.03
N ASN A 97 -8.48 -16.18 5.76
CA ASN A 97 -9.70 -16.27 4.97
C ASN A 97 -10.88 -15.86 5.85
N PRO A 98 -11.61 -14.79 5.51
CA PRO A 98 -12.78 -14.41 6.27
C PRO A 98 -13.84 -15.50 6.19
N VAL A 99 -14.55 -15.70 7.30
CA VAL A 99 -15.66 -16.65 7.36
C VAL A 99 -16.80 -16.24 6.42
N ASP A 100 -17.03 -14.93 6.35
CA ASP A 100 -17.98 -14.31 5.42
C ASP A 100 -17.24 -13.27 4.59
N VAL A 101 -16.91 -13.65 3.36
CA VAL A 101 -16.16 -12.83 2.42
C VAL A 101 -16.87 -11.51 2.11
N GLN A 102 -18.18 -11.54 1.93
CA GLN A 102 -18.94 -10.33 1.56
C GLN A 102 -19.01 -9.36 2.74
N ARG A 103 -19.14 -9.88 3.96
CA ARG A 103 -19.07 -9.06 5.17
C ARG A 103 -17.70 -8.44 5.36
N TRP A 104 -16.62 -9.19 5.14
CA TRP A 104 -15.26 -8.67 5.19
C TRP A 104 -15.06 -7.53 4.19
N ILE A 105 -15.48 -7.70 2.94
CA ILE A 105 -15.38 -6.67 1.89
C ILE A 105 -16.20 -5.43 2.27
N SER A 106 -17.43 -5.61 2.76
CA SER A 106 -18.29 -4.50 3.19
C SER A 106 -17.68 -3.70 4.36
N ASN A 107 -17.12 -4.40 5.34
CA ASN A 107 -16.40 -3.79 6.46
C ASN A 107 -15.15 -3.04 5.98
N ALA A 108 -14.40 -3.61 5.04
CA ALA A 108 -13.21 -3.00 4.46
C ALA A 108 -13.54 -1.74 3.68
N VAL A 109 -14.53 -1.78 2.78
CA VAL A 109 -15.01 -0.60 2.06
C VAL A 109 -15.44 0.50 3.04
N THR A 110 -16.22 0.14 4.07
CA THR A 110 -16.73 1.12 5.05
C THR A 110 -15.61 1.77 5.84
N SER A 111 -14.71 0.97 6.42
CA SER A 111 -13.62 1.47 7.27
C SER A 111 -12.57 2.25 6.48
N LEU A 112 -12.17 1.77 5.30
CA LEU A 112 -11.22 2.48 4.44
C LEU A 112 -11.81 3.76 3.85
N SER A 113 -13.10 3.79 3.53
CA SER A 113 -13.78 5.04 3.14
C SER A 113 -13.79 6.06 4.26
N SER A 114 -13.96 5.62 5.52
CA SER A 114 -13.88 6.51 6.68
C SER A 114 -12.47 7.08 6.85
N ILE A 115 -11.44 6.23 6.78
CA ILE A 115 -10.03 6.64 6.88
C ILE A 115 -9.69 7.60 5.75
N ALA A 116 -10.07 7.28 4.51
CA ALA A 116 -9.79 8.11 3.34
C ALA A 116 -10.40 9.51 3.47
N ARG A 117 -11.66 9.61 3.92
CA ARG A 117 -12.31 10.91 4.17
C ARG A 117 -11.63 11.68 5.30
N GLN A 118 -11.32 11.01 6.41
CA GLN A 118 -10.72 11.63 7.58
C GLN A 118 -9.33 12.20 7.28
N TYR A 119 -8.51 11.48 6.51
CA TYR A 119 -7.12 11.86 6.22
C TYR A 119 -6.94 12.52 4.83
N HIS A 120 -8.06 12.81 4.14
CA HIS A 120 -8.06 13.36 2.77
C HIS A 120 -7.25 12.50 1.79
N LEU A 121 -7.29 11.18 1.94
CA LEU A 121 -6.59 10.23 1.06
C LEU A 121 -7.48 9.90 -0.13
N ASN A 122 -6.87 9.70 -1.29
CA ASN A 122 -7.57 9.34 -2.52
C ASN A 122 -6.95 8.10 -3.19
N SER A 123 -6.10 7.38 -2.48
CA SER A 123 -5.34 6.26 -3.01
C SER A 123 -4.98 5.30 -1.89
N ILE A 124 -4.77 4.02 -2.19
CA ILE A 124 -4.45 2.96 -1.21
C ILE A 124 -3.35 2.03 -1.75
N ASP A 125 -2.47 1.58 -0.87
CA ASP A 125 -1.44 0.57 -1.15
C ASP A 125 -1.73 -0.74 -0.39
N PHE A 126 -1.54 -1.89 -1.01
CA PHE A 126 -1.77 -3.20 -0.40
C PHE A 126 -0.47 -3.98 -0.18
N ASP A 127 -0.11 -4.18 1.09
CA ASP A 127 1.18 -4.71 1.53
C ASP A 127 1.02 -5.88 2.54
N TYR A 128 0.23 -6.89 2.18
CA TYR A 128 0.16 -8.13 2.94
C TYR A 128 1.42 -8.97 2.71
N GLU A 129 2.14 -9.30 3.77
CA GLU A 129 3.43 -10.00 3.65
C GLU A 129 3.42 -11.49 4.03
N ASN A 130 2.34 -11.95 4.66
CA ASN A 130 2.24 -13.33 5.15
C ASN A 130 0.92 -13.97 4.73
N PHE A 131 1.00 -15.09 4.02
CA PHE A 131 -0.14 -15.78 3.44
C PHE A 131 -0.27 -17.21 3.99
N PRO A 132 -1.48 -17.79 4.02
CA PRO A 132 -1.66 -19.21 4.26
C PRO A 132 -1.04 -20.04 3.12
N ARG A 133 -0.68 -21.30 3.41
CA ARG A 133 -0.02 -22.17 2.42
C ARG A 133 -0.90 -22.60 1.25
N ARG A 134 -2.24 -22.59 1.41
CA ARG A 134 -3.24 -23.04 0.42
C ARG A 134 -4.55 -22.27 0.59
N ASP A 135 -5.37 -22.31 -0.46
CA ASP A 135 -6.78 -21.87 -0.48
C ASP A 135 -6.97 -20.45 0.05
N SER A 136 -6.29 -19.48 -0.55
CA SER A 136 -6.40 -18.08 -0.11
C SER A 136 -7.55 -17.37 -0.83
N THR A 137 -8.39 -16.67 -0.07
CA THR A 137 -9.39 -15.73 -0.62
C THR A 137 -8.80 -14.36 -0.94
N PHE A 138 -7.50 -14.15 -0.74
CA PHE A 138 -6.81 -12.86 -0.89
C PHE A 138 -7.13 -12.18 -2.22
N THR A 139 -6.89 -12.89 -3.33
CA THR A 139 -7.06 -12.36 -4.67
C THR A 139 -8.46 -11.81 -4.89
N TYR A 140 -9.49 -12.58 -4.51
CA TYR A 140 -10.88 -12.14 -4.63
C TYR A 140 -11.21 -10.98 -3.68
N CYS A 141 -10.86 -11.11 -2.39
CA CYS A 141 -11.17 -10.08 -1.39
C CYS A 141 -10.54 -8.72 -1.74
N ILE A 142 -9.25 -8.70 -2.09
CA ILE A 142 -8.54 -7.46 -2.42
C ILE A 142 -8.97 -6.92 -3.78
N GLY A 143 -9.14 -7.78 -4.79
CA GLY A 143 -9.59 -7.35 -6.11
C GLY A 143 -10.97 -6.69 -6.10
N GLU A 144 -11.95 -7.31 -5.43
CA GLU A 144 -13.29 -6.73 -5.26
C GLU A 144 -13.26 -5.45 -4.42
N LEU A 145 -12.44 -5.42 -3.35
CA LEU A 145 -12.29 -4.23 -2.52
C LEU A 145 -11.77 -3.03 -3.33
N ILE A 146 -10.71 -3.20 -4.11
CA ILE A 146 -10.16 -2.15 -4.97
C ILE A 146 -11.22 -1.68 -5.97
N THR A 147 -11.88 -2.63 -6.63
CA THR A 147 -12.92 -2.36 -7.62
C THR A 147 -14.05 -1.52 -7.03
N LEU A 148 -14.56 -1.90 -5.85
CA LEU A 148 -15.62 -1.17 -5.16
C LEU A 148 -15.19 0.23 -4.72
N LEU A 149 -13.99 0.37 -4.16
CA LEU A 149 -13.47 1.67 -3.74
C LEU A 149 -13.29 2.63 -4.93
N LYS A 150 -12.82 2.14 -6.09
CA LYS A 150 -12.75 2.92 -7.33
C LYS A 150 -14.13 3.27 -7.88
N ASN A 151 -15.03 2.30 -7.96
CA ASN A 151 -16.40 2.51 -8.47
C ASN A 151 -17.19 3.52 -7.61
N GLN A 152 -16.95 3.54 -6.30
CA GLN A 152 -17.55 4.50 -5.37
C GLN A 152 -16.79 5.84 -5.30
N SER A 153 -15.75 6.03 -6.13
CA SER A 153 -14.90 7.23 -6.16
C SER A 153 -14.26 7.56 -4.81
N VAL A 154 -14.03 6.54 -3.97
CA VAL A 154 -13.31 6.68 -2.69
C VAL A 154 -11.81 6.83 -2.96
N ILE A 155 -11.29 6.05 -3.92
CA ILE A 155 -9.92 6.16 -4.40
C ILE A 155 -9.90 6.32 -5.91
N SER A 156 -8.90 7.02 -6.42
CA SER A 156 -8.59 7.07 -7.86
C SER A 156 -7.45 6.14 -8.24
N LEU A 157 -6.62 5.71 -7.28
CA LEU A 157 -5.43 4.92 -7.53
C LEU A 157 -5.22 3.85 -6.45
N ALA A 158 -4.81 2.66 -6.89
CA ALA A 158 -4.44 1.54 -6.05
C ALA A 158 -3.06 0.98 -6.42
N THR A 159 -2.25 0.66 -5.42
CA THR A 159 -0.96 -0.01 -5.60
C THR A 159 -0.88 -1.32 -4.84
N ILE A 160 0.00 -2.21 -5.29
CA ILE A 160 0.33 -3.45 -4.59
C ILE A 160 1.83 -3.52 -4.32
N ALA A 161 2.24 -4.09 -3.20
CA ALA A 161 3.64 -4.14 -2.78
C ALA A 161 4.17 -5.58 -2.62
N PRO A 162 4.34 -6.36 -3.71
CA PRO A 162 4.94 -7.69 -3.62
C PRO A 162 6.45 -7.65 -3.34
N TYR A 163 6.96 -8.79 -2.86
CA TYR A 163 8.38 -9.10 -2.78
C TYR A 163 8.63 -10.58 -3.12
N HIS A 164 9.88 -11.05 -3.21
CA HIS A 164 10.19 -12.39 -3.73
C HIS A 164 9.47 -13.57 -3.04
N LYS A 165 9.01 -13.44 -1.79
CA LYS A 165 8.25 -14.51 -1.10
C LYS A 165 6.74 -14.36 -1.21
N THR A 166 6.25 -13.21 -1.65
CA THR A 166 4.81 -12.91 -1.76
C THR A 166 4.37 -12.79 -3.22
N THR A 167 5.27 -13.01 -4.18
CA THR A 167 4.99 -12.81 -5.60
C THR A 167 3.80 -13.63 -6.10
N ALA A 168 3.64 -14.87 -5.63
CA ALA A 168 2.56 -15.76 -6.10
C ALA A 168 1.13 -15.19 -5.90
N PRO A 169 0.69 -14.84 -4.67
CA PRO A 169 -0.64 -14.26 -4.47
C PRO A 169 -0.83 -12.90 -5.18
N TYR A 170 0.23 -12.10 -5.31
CA TYR A 170 0.15 -10.81 -6.00
C TYR A 170 0.12 -10.93 -7.53
N ILE A 171 0.78 -11.93 -8.11
CA ILE A 171 0.64 -12.26 -9.54
C ILE A 171 -0.81 -12.68 -9.81
N GLU A 172 -1.38 -13.57 -9.00
CA GLU A 172 -2.77 -14.00 -9.19
C GLU A 172 -3.75 -12.82 -9.09
N LEU A 173 -3.52 -11.91 -8.13
CA LEU A 173 -4.27 -10.67 -8.01
C LEU A 173 -4.14 -9.80 -9.26
N PHE A 174 -2.93 -9.58 -9.75
CA PHE A 174 -2.69 -8.72 -10.91
C PHE A 174 -3.23 -9.34 -12.22
N GLU A 175 -3.14 -10.66 -12.39
CA GLU A 175 -3.72 -11.36 -13.55
C GLU A 175 -5.24 -11.22 -13.63
N LYS A 176 -5.93 -11.23 -12.47
CA LYS A 176 -7.40 -11.17 -12.42
C LYS A 176 -7.97 -9.75 -12.29
N TYR A 177 -7.22 -8.84 -11.66
CA TYR A 177 -7.68 -7.50 -11.30
C TYR A 177 -6.69 -6.39 -11.73
N GLY A 178 -5.79 -6.67 -12.67
CA GLY A 178 -4.79 -5.70 -13.14
C GLY A 178 -5.38 -4.39 -13.66
N ASP A 179 -6.58 -4.42 -14.26
CA ASP A 179 -7.27 -3.22 -14.76
C ASP A 179 -7.61 -2.20 -13.66
N VAL A 180 -7.69 -2.62 -12.40
CA VAL A 180 -7.96 -1.75 -11.26
C VAL A 180 -6.71 -1.44 -10.43
N ILE A 181 -5.54 -1.96 -10.78
CA ILE A 181 -4.26 -1.74 -10.10
C ILE A 181 -3.36 -0.85 -10.96
N ASP A 182 -2.97 0.31 -10.45
CA ASP A 182 -2.25 1.31 -11.23
C ASP A 182 -0.74 1.11 -11.20
N PHE A 183 -0.19 0.71 -10.04
CA PHE A 183 1.25 0.51 -9.88
C PHE A 183 1.60 -0.68 -8.99
N VAL A 184 2.75 -1.29 -9.30
CA VAL A 184 3.35 -2.34 -8.49
C VAL A 184 4.64 -1.84 -7.84
N ASN A 185 4.57 -1.68 -6.52
CA ASN A 185 5.65 -1.25 -5.65
C ASN A 185 6.51 -2.44 -5.21
N TYR A 186 7.12 -3.14 -6.18
CA TYR A 186 7.95 -4.31 -5.88
C TYR A 186 9.14 -3.97 -4.98
N GLN A 187 9.30 -4.72 -3.89
CA GLN A 187 10.23 -4.42 -2.79
C GLN A 187 11.64 -5.02 -3.02
N PHE A 188 12.39 -4.42 -3.94
CA PHE A 188 13.73 -4.91 -4.34
C PHE A 188 14.77 -4.96 -3.19
N TYR A 189 14.60 -4.17 -2.13
CA TYR A 189 15.48 -4.21 -0.95
C TYR A 189 15.46 -5.56 -0.23
N THR A 190 14.39 -6.35 -0.40
CA THR A 190 14.27 -7.69 0.20
C THR A 190 15.06 -8.76 -0.55
N ASP A 191 15.39 -8.52 -1.82
CA ASP A 191 15.98 -9.52 -2.73
C ASP A 191 17.50 -9.66 -2.54
N LYS A 192 18.09 -8.91 -1.60
CA LYS A 192 19.52 -8.93 -1.25
C LYS A 192 20.42 -8.73 -2.47
N VAL A 193 19.94 -8.01 -3.49
CA VAL A 193 20.70 -7.68 -4.70
C VAL A 193 21.81 -6.69 -4.35
N ARG A 194 23.06 -7.02 -4.71
CA ARG A 194 24.26 -6.24 -4.28
C ARG A 194 24.94 -5.46 -5.40
N LYS A 195 24.50 -5.62 -6.65
CA LYS A 195 25.13 -5.02 -7.82
C LYS A 195 24.08 -4.32 -8.68
N PRO A 196 24.37 -3.11 -9.22
CA PRO A 196 23.42 -2.39 -10.07
C PRO A 196 22.90 -3.21 -11.25
N ARG A 197 23.78 -3.95 -11.94
CA ARG A 197 23.37 -4.82 -13.05
C ARG A 197 22.35 -5.89 -12.64
N SER A 198 22.57 -6.52 -11.50
CA SER A 198 21.65 -7.54 -10.98
C SER A 198 20.31 -6.94 -10.55
N TYR A 199 20.28 -5.66 -10.17
CA TYR A 199 19.03 -4.95 -9.88
C TYR A 199 18.24 -4.75 -11.17
N VAL A 200 18.89 -4.28 -12.24
CA VAL A 200 18.26 -4.15 -13.57
C VAL A 200 17.75 -5.50 -14.08
N GLU A 201 18.53 -6.57 -13.93
CA GLU A 201 18.11 -7.93 -14.33
C GLU A 201 16.88 -8.41 -13.53
N ALA A 202 16.83 -8.16 -12.22
CA ALA A 202 15.67 -8.48 -11.39
C ALA A 202 14.44 -7.63 -11.77
N PHE A 203 14.65 -6.35 -12.07
CA PHE A 203 13.61 -5.44 -12.50
C PHE A 203 12.96 -5.89 -13.82
N GLU A 204 13.76 -6.23 -14.82
CA GLU A 204 13.27 -6.74 -16.10
C GLU A 204 12.56 -8.10 -15.95
N LEU A 205 13.03 -8.97 -15.05
CA LEU A 205 12.33 -10.24 -14.74
C LEU A 205 10.91 -9.99 -14.21
N MET A 206 10.72 -8.97 -13.36
CA MET A 206 9.41 -8.64 -12.80
C MET A 206 8.40 -8.16 -13.86
N LYS A 207 8.87 -7.52 -14.95
CA LYS A 207 8.03 -7.20 -16.11
C LYS A 207 7.56 -8.46 -16.84
N VAL A 208 8.44 -9.44 -16.99
CA VAL A 208 8.15 -10.71 -17.69
C VAL A 208 7.15 -11.58 -16.91
N VAL A 209 7.20 -11.58 -15.58
CA VAL A 209 6.28 -12.37 -14.72
C VAL A 209 4.96 -11.67 -14.44
N GLY A 210 4.64 -10.61 -15.20
CA GLY A 210 3.33 -9.97 -15.18
C GLY A 210 3.11 -8.90 -14.13
N LEU A 211 4.12 -8.53 -13.34
CA LEU A 211 3.96 -7.51 -12.28
C LEU A 211 4.31 -6.08 -12.71
N ASN A 212 5.03 -5.89 -13.82
CA ASN A 212 5.37 -4.58 -14.40
C ASN A 212 5.67 -3.44 -13.37
N PRO A 213 6.74 -3.58 -12.56
CA PRO A 213 7.05 -2.63 -11.49
C PRO A 213 7.48 -1.24 -12.00
N MET A 214 7.32 -0.21 -11.16
CA MET A 214 7.74 1.15 -11.52
C MET A 214 9.26 1.30 -11.63
N GLU A 215 9.73 2.00 -12.69
CA GLU A 215 11.14 2.17 -13.06
C GLU A 215 12.03 2.87 -12.01
N ASN A 216 11.44 3.52 -10.99
CA ASN A 216 12.16 4.22 -9.92
C ASN A 216 11.67 3.86 -8.51
N ASN A 217 11.21 2.63 -8.30
CA ASN A 217 10.74 2.21 -6.97
C ASN A 217 11.91 1.94 -6.00
N PHE A 218 12.41 3.01 -5.37
CA PHE A 218 13.29 2.94 -4.21
C PHE A 218 12.45 3.11 -2.94
N SER A 219 11.67 2.09 -2.59
CA SER A 219 10.98 2.09 -1.30
C SER A 219 11.87 1.47 -0.22
N SER A 220 11.93 2.09 0.95
CA SER A 220 12.28 1.44 2.20
C SER A 220 11.10 1.61 3.15
N LYS A 221 10.74 0.55 3.86
CA LYS A 221 9.82 0.68 4.99
C LYS A 221 10.65 1.08 6.19
N ASP A 222 10.30 2.22 6.79
CA ASP A 222 10.84 2.65 8.08
C ASP A 222 10.66 1.57 9.16
#